data_AF-A0A6B3E1Q2-F1
#
_entry.id   AF-A0A6B3E1Q2-F1
#
_cell.length_a   1.000
_cell.length_b   1.000
_cell.length_c   1.000
_cell.angle_alpha   90.00
_cell.angle_beta   90.00
_cell.angle_gamma   90.00
#
_symmetry.space_group_name_H-M   'P 1'
#
loop_
_entity.id
_entity.type
_entity.pdbx_description
1 polymer ?
#
loop_
_entity_poly.entity_id
_entity_poly.type
_entity_poly.pdbx_seq_one_letter_code
_entity_poly.pdbx_strand_id
1 'polypeptide(L)'
;MAWEDLWASLYHQGTVYPASFAALPVLADIATGRVPGGRRQALALAGRIVTEEQQLRPPGYVQGRYPPAVAELHRLTRDQVTARPFDGDEDDFLYWLENLLAFEGVPVWRRNLRRDAQPVVCPSCAGSLEIDLSQQQPEGTRRRHADALFRGLGREGPVLTGVRAAVPADLPPMASRLRSLAVAAGRPAAADRLTRLFGRTRCPDCAADFSVPDRIAAFEAERSAGGPRRASRGAPGG
;
A
#
# COMPACT_ATOMS: atom_id res chain seq x y z
N MET A 1 -24.89 -5.15 -9.68
CA MET A 1 -25.18 -4.59 -11.03
C MET A 1 -24.78 -3.13 -11.15
N ALA A 2 -25.61 -2.11 -10.87
CA ALA A 2 -25.24 -0.71 -11.18
C ALA A 2 -23.91 -0.20 -10.57
N TRP A 3 -23.53 -0.70 -9.38
CA TRP A 3 -22.27 -0.32 -8.74
C TRP A 3 -21.03 -0.97 -9.38
N GLU A 4 -21.13 -2.22 -9.82
CA GLU A 4 -20.02 -2.95 -10.45
C GLU A 4 -19.71 -2.37 -11.83
N ASP A 5 -20.74 -1.96 -12.58
CA ASP A 5 -20.59 -1.30 -13.88
C ASP A 5 -19.96 0.10 -13.74
N LEU A 6 -20.37 0.88 -12.73
CA LEU A 6 -19.76 2.16 -12.38
C LEU A 6 -18.30 1.97 -11.97
N TRP A 7 -18.04 0.95 -11.14
CA TRP A 7 -16.69 0.59 -10.71
C TRP A 7 -15.82 0.27 -11.92
N ALA A 8 -16.26 -0.64 -12.79
CA ALA A 8 -15.53 -1.02 -14.00
C ALA A 8 -15.28 0.16 -14.96
N SER A 9 -16.23 1.10 -15.04
CA SER A 9 -16.11 2.29 -15.90
C SER A 9 -15.13 3.32 -15.36
N LEU A 10 -15.06 3.50 -14.03
CA LEU A 10 -14.19 4.49 -13.40
C LEU A 10 -12.83 3.91 -12.96
N TYR A 11 -12.75 2.59 -12.82
CA TYR A 11 -11.59 1.88 -12.30
C TYR A 11 -11.59 0.43 -12.80
N HIS A 12 -10.73 0.13 -13.77
CA HIS A 12 -10.63 -1.22 -14.33
C HIS A 12 -9.22 -1.78 -14.18
N GLN A 13 -9.09 -2.93 -13.53
CA GLN A 13 -7.83 -3.68 -13.38
C GLN A 13 -6.64 -2.83 -12.89
N GLY A 14 -6.89 -1.90 -11.96
CA GLY A 14 -5.82 -1.04 -11.46
C GLY A 14 -5.67 0.28 -12.21
N THR A 15 -6.37 0.50 -13.32
CA THR A 15 -6.20 1.68 -14.16
C THR A 15 -7.23 2.76 -13.84
N VAL A 16 -6.78 4.01 -13.79
CA VAL A 16 -7.64 5.20 -13.71
C VAL A 16 -7.57 6.01 -15.01
N TYR A 17 -8.61 6.79 -15.26
CA TYR A 17 -8.76 7.69 -16.41
C TYR A 17 -8.96 9.12 -15.92
N PRO A 18 -8.80 10.14 -16.77
CA PRO A 18 -9.15 11.52 -16.39
C PRO A 18 -10.58 11.66 -15.82
N ALA A 19 -11.53 10.87 -16.37
CA ALA A 19 -12.91 10.82 -15.88
C ALA A 19 -13.03 10.27 -14.45
N SER A 20 -12.14 9.37 -14.03
CA SER A 20 -12.11 8.83 -12.66
C SER A 20 -11.95 9.96 -11.64
N PHE A 21 -11.04 10.91 -11.88
CA PHE A 21 -10.83 12.03 -10.97
C PHE A 21 -12.04 12.98 -10.94
N ALA A 22 -12.69 13.19 -12.09
CA ALA A 22 -13.87 14.03 -12.19
C ALA A 22 -15.09 13.46 -11.42
N ALA A 23 -15.09 12.15 -11.14
CA ALA A 23 -16.15 11.51 -10.35
C ALA A 23 -16.02 11.74 -8.84
N LEU A 24 -14.88 12.23 -8.33
CA LEU A 24 -14.64 12.37 -6.89
C LEU A 24 -15.69 13.23 -6.15
N PRO A 25 -16.16 14.37 -6.69
CA PRO A 25 -17.23 15.15 -6.05
C PRO A 25 -18.54 14.35 -5.91
N VAL A 26 -18.94 13.62 -6.95
CA VAL A 26 -20.16 12.79 -6.93
C VAL A 26 -20.01 11.63 -5.93
N LEU A 27 -18.83 11.01 -5.87
CA LEU A 27 -18.55 9.98 -4.86
C LEU A 27 -18.61 10.53 -3.43
N ALA A 28 -18.17 11.77 -3.20
CA ALA A 28 -18.33 12.43 -1.91
C ALA A 28 -19.81 12.69 -1.59
N ASP A 29 -20.62 13.09 -2.58
CA ASP A 29 -22.06 13.29 -2.39
C ASP A 29 -22.80 11.99 -2.08
N ILE A 30 -22.42 10.88 -2.72
CA ILE A 30 -22.94 9.55 -2.37
C ILE A 30 -22.50 9.15 -0.95
N ALA A 31 -21.23 9.34 -0.60
CA ALA A 31 -20.70 8.98 0.71
C ALA A 31 -21.32 9.80 1.86
N THR A 32 -21.69 11.04 1.60
CA THR A 32 -22.43 11.91 2.55
C THR A 32 -23.93 11.64 2.59
N GLY A 33 -24.47 10.85 1.66
CA GLY A 33 -25.90 10.58 1.54
C GLY A 33 -26.70 11.69 0.86
N ARG A 34 -26.04 12.67 0.23
CA ARG A 34 -26.69 13.72 -0.57
C ARG A 34 -27.27 13.20 -1.87
N VAL A 35 -26.72 12.10 -2.39
CA VAL A 35 -27.17 11.40 -3.60
C VAL A 35 -27.35 9.91 -3.25
N PRO A 36 -28.37 9.21 -3.82
CA PRO A 36 -28.55 7.79 -3.59
C PRO A 36 -27.32 6.97 -3.95
N GLY A 37 -26.97 6.00 -3.11
CA GLY A 37 -25.90 5.05 -3.37
C GLY A 37 -25.29 4.47 -2.10
N GLY A 38 -24.36 3.54 -2.28
CA GLY A 38 -23.69 2.87 -1.17
C GLY A 38 -22.54 3.71 -0.62
N ARG A 39 -22.67 4.18 0.63
CA ARG A 39 -21.65 5.00 1.29
C ARG A 39 -20.26 4.35 1.30
N ARG A 40 -20.15 3.11 1.79
CA ARG A 40 -18.87 2.41 1.89
C ARG A 40 -18.27 2.18 0.51
N GLN A 41 -19.11 1.81 -0.44
CA GLN A 41 -18.65 1.56 -1.79
C GLN A 41 -18.09 2.84 -2.44
N ALA A 42 -18.74 3.98 -2.26
CA ALA A 42 -18.24 5.26 -2.77
C ALA A 42 -16.91 5.67 -2.15
N LEU A 43 -16.74 5.49 -0.83
CA LEU A 43 -15.45 5.73 -0.16
C LEU A 43 -14.35 4.80 -0.69
N ALA A 44 -14.65 3.52 -0.85
CA ALA A 44 -13.73 2.52 -1.37
C ALA A 44 -13.27 2.87 -2.81
N LEU A 45 -14.20 3.21 -3.70
CA LEU A 45 -13.89 3.59 -5.08
C LEU A 45 -13.06 4.88 -5.13
N ALA A 46 -13.46 5.90 -4.37
CA ALA A 46 -12.72 7.15 -4.31
C ALA A 46 -11.28 6.93 -3.84
N GLY A 47 -11.08 6.13 -2.78
CA GLY A 47 -9.76 5.80 -2.27
C GLY A 47 -8.88 5.09 -3.30
N ARG A 48 -9.43 4.14 -4.08
CA ARG A 48 -8.71 3.51 -5.21
C ARG A 48 -8.33 4.51 -6.30
N ILE A 49 -9.23 5.41 -6.67
CA ILE A 49 -8.97 6.44 -7.69
C ILE A 49 -7.82 7.36 -7.25
N VAL A 50 -7.86 7.87 -6.02
CA VAL A 50 -6.80 8.74 -5.48
C VAL A 50 -5.48 7.97 -5.32
N THR A 51 -5.54 6.71 -4.92
CA THR A 51 -4.37 5.84 -4.83
C THR A 51 -3.66 5.70 -6.18
N GLU A 52 -4.42 5.55 -7.27
CA GLU A 52 -3.92 5.37 -8.64
C GLU A 52 -3.59 6.66 -9.40
N GLU A 53 -3.74 7.83 -8.77
CA GLU A 53 -3.44 9.14 -9.35
C GLU A 53 -2.09 9.23 -10.09
N GLN A 54 -1.04 8.67 -9.48
CA GLN A 54 0.34 8.71 -9.98
C GLN A 54 0.51 8.09 -11.37
N GLN A 55 -0.46 7.32 -11.87
CA GLN A 55 -0.45 6.82 -13.24
C GLN A 55 -0.55 7.92 -14.28
N LEU A 56 -1.28 9.00 -13.96
CA LEU A 56 -1.61 10.05 -14.91
C LEU A 56 -1.16 11.44 -14.47
N ARG A 57 -0.90 11.64 -13.17
CA ARG A 57 -0.71 12.97 -12.57
C ARG A 57 0.38 12.93 -11.50
N PRO A 58 1.06 14.05 -11.22
CA PRO A 58 1.98 14.11 -10.09
C PRO A 58 1.24 13.89 -8.75
N PRO A 59 1.94 13.42 -7.70
CA PRO A 59 1.35 13.29 -6.37
C PRO A 59 0.73 14.59 -5.89
N GLY A 60 -0.48 14.53 -5.33
CA GLY A 60 -1.15 15.70 -4.76
C GLY A 60 -2.05 16.48 -5.73
N TYR A 61 -2.14 16.05 -7.00
CA TYR A 61 -3.00 16.67 -8.01
C TYR A 61 -4.49 16.69 -7.58
N VAL A 62 -5.01 15.58 -7.06
CA VAL A 62 -6.38 15.40 -6.61
C VAL A 62 -6.68 16.30 -5.42
N GLN A 63 -5.75 16.37 -4.45
CA GLN A 63 -5.82 17.25 -3.29
C GLN A 63 -5.92 18.72 -3.72
N GLY A 64 -5.12 19.13 -4.72
CA GLY A 64 -5.16 20.48 -5.26
C GLY A 64 -6.40 20.77 -6.12
N ARG A 65 -6.87 19.78 -6.90
CA ARG A 65 -7.95 19.97 -7.88
C ARG A 65 -9.36 19.81 -7.31
N TYR A 66 -9.53 18.99 -6.28
CA TYR A 66 -10.82 18.68 -5.65
C TYR A 66 -10.80 18.81 -4.11
N PRO A 67 -10.31 19.92 -3.53
CA PRO A 67 -10.09 20.00 -2.08
C PRO A 67 -11.34 19.73 -1.23
N PRO A 68 -12.56 20.25 -1.53
CA PRO A 68 -13.74 19.97 -0.73
C PRO A 68 -14.15 18.49 -0.74
N ALA A 69 -14.09 17.86 -1.92
CA ALA A 69 -14.44 16.44 -2.06
C ALA A 69 -13.45 15.56 -1.29
N VAL A 70 -12.15 15.85 -1.41
CA VAL A 70 -11.11 15.11 -0.66
C VAL A 70 -11.25 15.29 0.84
N ALA A 71 -11.56 16.50 1.32
CA ALA A 71 -11.77 16.76 2.74
C ALA A 71 -12.96 15.96 3.31
N GLU A 72 -14.07 15.90 2.58
CA GLU A 72 -15.23 15.08 2.99
C GLU A 72 -14.88 13.60 2.98
N LEU A 73 -14.30 13.09 1.90
CA LEU A 73 -13.92 11.68 1.81
C LEU A 73 -12.93 11.29 2.93
N HIS A 74 -11.94 12.14 3.20
CA HIS A 74 -10.99 11.96 4.31
C HIS A 74 -11.70 11.86 5.66
N ARG A 75 -12.58 12.82 5.96
CA ARG A 75 -13.34 12.84 7.22
C ARG A 75 -14.19 11.58 7.36
N LEU A 76 -14.93 11.18 6.33
CA LEU A 76 -15.82 10.03 6.37
C LEU A 76 -15.05 8.71 6.49
N THR A 77 -13.87 8.60 5.86
CA THR A 77 -12.97 7.45 6.02
C THR A 77 -12.35 7.43 7.42
N ARG A 78 -12.00 8.60 7.98
CA ARG A 78 -11.56 8.71 9.38
C ARG A 78 -12.64 8.21 10.33
N ASP A 79 -13.89 8.66 10.16
CA ASP A 79 -15.03 8.23 10.98
C ASP A 79 -15.14 6.69 10.96
N GLN A 80 -14.99 6.08 9.77
CA GLN A 80 -15.02 4.64 9.60
C GLN A 80 -13.92 3.89 10.36
N VAL A 81 -12.66 4.32 10.29
CA VAL A 81 -11.56 3.63 11.03
C VAL A 81 -11.60 3.89 12.54
N THR A 82 -12.26 4.97 12.97
CA THR A 82 -12.44 5.28 14.39
C THR A 82 -13.70 4.68 15.00
N ALA A 83 -14.59 4.10 14.18
CA ALA A 83 -15.82 3.46 14.67
C ALA A 83 -15.52 2.34 15.68
N ARG A 84 -16.41 2.18 16.66
CA ARG A 84 -16.28 1.18 17.73
C ARG A 84 -17.59 0.38 17.85
N PRO A 85 -17.58 -0.93 17.58
CA PRO A 85 -16.47 -1.70 16.98
C PRO A 85 -16.22 -1.25 15.52
N PHE A 86 -14.99 -1.47 15.02
CA PHE A 86 -14.73 -1.41 13.58
C PHE A 86 -15.37 -2.62 12.91
N ASP A 87 -16.13 -2.40 11.85
CA ASP A 87 -16.84 -3.43 11.09
C ASP A 87 -16.02 -3.86 9.87
N GLY A 88 -15.40 -5.03 9.97
CA GLY A 88 -14.48 -5.63 8.99
C GLY A 88 -13.41 -6.49 9.66
N ASP A 89 -12.55 -7.12 8.87
CA ASP A 89 -11.38 -7.85 9.36
C ASP A 89 -10.10 -6.96 9.43
N GLU A 90 -8.93 -7.59 9.59
CA GLU A 90 -7.64 -6.89 9.63
C GLU A 90 -7.21 -6.32 8.27
N ASP A 91 -7.47 -7.04 7.16
CA ASP A 91 -7.16 -6.54 5.80
C ASP A 91 -8.09 -5.38 5.45
N ASP A 92 -9.38 -5.48 5.80
CA ASP A 92 -10.32 -4.38 5.69
C ASP A 92 -9.82 -3.14 6.44
N PHE A 93 -9.36 -3.32 7.69
CA PHE A 93 -8.87 -2.20 8.49
C PHE A 93 -7.65 -1.52 7.85
N LEU A 94 -6.65 -2.31 7.41
CA LEU A 94 -5.48 -1.79 6.70
C LEU A 94 -5.85 -1.13 5.37
N TYR A 95 -6.81 -1.68 4.65
CA TYR A 95 -7.36 -1.12 3.43
C TYR A 95 -7.94 0.29 3.67
N TRP A 96 -8.70 0.49 4.74
CA TRP A 96 -9.22 1.82 5.09
C TRP A 96 -8.13 2.78 5.56
N LEU A 97 -7.08 2.30 6.24
CA LEU A 97 -5.90 3.13 6.55
C LEU A 97 -5.16 3.58 5.28
N GLU A 98 -5.03 2.69 4.27
CA GLU A 98 -4.44 3.08 2.97
C GLU A 98 -5.28 4.15 2.27
N ASN A 99 -6.61 4.02 2.28
CA ASN A 99 -7.50 5.05 1.74
C ASN A 99 -7.36 6.39 2.48
N LEU A 100 -7.26 6.36 3.81
CA LEU A 100 -7.02 7.57 4.61
C LEU A 100 -5.73 8.28 4.17
N LEU A 101 -4.64 7.52 4.01
CA LEU A 101 -3.36 8.02 3.53
C LEU A 101 -3.41 8.49 2.07
N ALA A 102 -4.25 7.87 1.23
CA ALA A 102 -4.47 8.32 -0.14
C ALA A 102 -5.06 9.73 -0.17
N PHE A 103 -6.08 10.00 0.64
CA PHE A 103 -6.68 11.33 0.75
C PHE A 103 -5.73 12.36 1.37
N GLU A 104 -4.85 11.94 2.29
CA GLU A 104 -3.78 12.78 2.84
C GLU A 104 -2.62 13.03 1.85
N GLY A 105 -2.61 12.37 0.69
CA GLY A 105 -1.59 12.55 -0.33
C GLY A 105 -0.26 11.88 0.00
N VAL A 106 -0.25 10.85 0.85
CA VAL A 106 0.97 10.14 1.26
C VAL A 106 1.32 9.06 0.21
N PRO A 107 2.34 9.25 -0.64
CA PRO A 107 2.48 8.49 -1.89
C PRO A 107 2.92 7.04 -1.72
N VAL A 108 3.86 6.76 -0.80
CA VAL A 108 4.39 5.41 -0.58
C VAL A 108 3.37 4.55 0.17
N TRP A 109 2.81 5.08 1.25
CA TRP A 109 2.05 4.27 2.21
C TRP A 109 0.58 4.04 1.82
N ARG A 110 0.03 4.78 0.86
CA ARG A 110 -1.31 4.54 0.31
C ARG A 110 -1.49 3.21 -0.46
N ARG A 111 -0.46 2.36 -0.55
CA ARG A 111 -0.50 1.04 -1.23
C ARG A 111 0.30 -0.07 -0.54
N ASN A 112 1.02 0.27 0.53
CA ASN A 112 2.09 -0.58 1.04
C ASN A 112 1.84 -1.08 2.47
N LEU A 113 0.74 -0.68 3.11
CA LEU A 113 0.38 -1.19 4.42
C LEU A 113 -0.06 -2.64 4.34
N ARG A 114 -0.89 -3.02 3.37
CA ARG A 114 -1.50 -4.36 3.32
C ARG A 114 -0.74 -5.39 2.48
N ARG A 115 0.30 -4.97 1.76
CA ARG A 115 1.08 -5.85 0.87
C ARG A 115 1.83 -6.92 1.65
N ASP A 116 1.52 -8.17 1.40
CA ASP A 116 2.21 -9.33 2.00
C ASP A 116 3.71 -9.35 1.69
N ALA A 117 4.07 -9.02 0.45
CA ALA A 117 5.46 -9.06 0.00
C ALA A 117 5.88 -7.72 -0.59
N GLN A 118 7.03 -7.21 -0.13
CA GLN A 118 7.60 -5.95 -0.55
C GLN A 118 8.90 -6.16 -1.33
N PRO A 119 8.91 -5.93 -2.66
CA PRO A 119 10.15 -5.97 -3.42
C PRO A 119 11.04 -4.79 -3.02
N VAL A 120 12.32 -5.08 -2.75
CA VAL A 120 13.32 -4.06 -2.40
C VAL A 120 14.68 -4.41 -2.99
N VAL A 121 15.60 -3.44 -2.95
CA VAL A 121 17.01 -3.62 -3.32
C VAL A 121 17.86 -3.45 -2.07
N CYS A 122 18.80 -4.36 -1.83
CA CYS A 122 19.77 -4.22 -0.74
C CYS A 122 20.63 -2.97 -0.97
N PRO A 123 20.75 -2.06 0.02
CA PRO A 123 21.56 -0.85 -0.15
C PRO A 123 23.07 -1.12 -0.19
N SER A 124 23.53 -2.29 0.26
CA SER A 124 24.96 -2.63 0.33
C SER A 124 25.45 -3.45 -0.87
N CYS A 125 24.75 -4.53 -1.23
CA CYS A 125 25.18 -5.43 -2.30
C CYS A 125 24.35 -5.29 -3.59
N ALA A 126 23.39 -4.37 -3.64
CA ALA A 126 22.44 -4.20 -4.75
C ALA A 126 21.61 -5.46 -5.08
N GLY A 127 21.58 -6.46 -4.19
CA GLY A 127 20.78 -7.67 -4.36
C GLY A 127 19.29 -7.38 -4.43
N SER A 128 18.58 -8.04 -5.36
CA SER A 128 17.11 -7.99 -5.42
C SER A 128 16.54 -8.87 -4.32
N LEU A 129 15.79 -8.24 -3.40
CA LEU A 129 15.23 -8.87 -2.22
C LEU A 129 13.70 -8.73 -2.21
N GLU A 130 13.07 -9.56 -1.39
CA GLU A 130 11.66 -9.46 -1.05
C GLU A 130 11.53 -9.56 0.47
N ILE A 131 10.79 -8.62 1.06
CA ILE A 131 10.42 -8.65 2.48
C ILE A 131 9.02 -9.24 2.56
N ASP A 132 8.93 -10.46 3.08
CA ASP A 132 7.69 -11.19 3.32
C ASP A 132 7.18 -10.86 4.73
N LEU A 133 6.03 -10.19 4.78
CA LEU A 133 5.25 -9.85 5.96
C LEU A 133 3.88 -10.52 5.88
N SER A 134 3.71 -11.56 5.08
CA SER A 134 2.45 -12.32 5.08
C SER A 134 2.22 -12.94 6.46
N GLN A 135 0.97 -13.25 6.78
CA GLN A 135 0.66 -13.97 8.02
C GLN A 135 1.14 -15.43 8.00
N GLN A 136 1.63 -15.92 6.86
CA GLN A 136 2.20 -17.27 6.75
C GLN A 136 3.66 -17.24 7.19
N GLN A 137 3.96 -17.86 8.33
CA GLN A 137 5.31 -17.96 8.84
C GLN A 137 6.17 -18.88 7.96
N PRO A 138 7.48 -18.59 7.79
CA PRO A 138 8.22 -17.52 8.49
C PRO A 138 8.15 -16.17 7.76
N GLU A 139 7.92 -15.09 8.50
CA GLU A 139 8.16 -13.72 8.03
C GLU A 139 9.67 -13.43 7.90
N GLY A 140 10.07 -12.66 6.90
CA GLY A 140 11.49 -12.35 6.73
C GLY A 140 11.87 -11.72 5.40
N THR A 141 13.14 -11.39 5.27
CA THR A 141 13.75 -10.93 4.04
C THR A 141 14.51 -12.06 3.38
N ARG A 142 14.25 -12.23 2.09
CA ARG A 142 14.86 -13.25 1.24
C ARG A 142 15.35 -12.64 -0.07
N ARG A 143 16.18 -13.40 -0.79
CA ARG A 143 16.48 -13.11 -2.20
C ARG A 143 15.21 -13.24 -3.04
N ARG A 144 14.96 -12.26 -3.90
CA ARG A 144 13.86 -12.31 -4.87
C ARG A 144 14.29 -13.16 -6.06
N HIS A 145 13.70 -14.34 -6.22
CA HIS A 145 13.93 -15.17 -7.41
C HIS A 145 13.16 -14.60 -8.62
N ALA A 146 13.78 -14.67 -9.80
CA ALA A 146 13.14 -14.24 -11.05
C ALA A 146 11.86 -15.06 -11.34
N ASP A 147 11.85 -16.33 -10.94
CA ASP A 147 10.75 -17.27 -11.17
C ASP A 147 9.88 -17.45 -9.92
N ALA A 148 9.43 -16.33 -9.32
CA ALA A 148 8.58 -16.30 -8.13
C ALA A 148 7.21 -17.02 -8.28
N LEU A 149 6.90 -17.56 -9.46
CA LEU A 149 5.73 -18.42 -9.72
C LEU A 149 5.86 -19.83 -9.10
N PHE A 150 7.07 -20.28 -8.74
CA PHE A 150 7.30 -21.63 -8.20
C PHE A 150 7.13 -21.79 -6.67
N ARG A 151 6.45 -20.83 -6.00
CA ARG A 151 6.20 -20.88 -4.54
C ARG A 151 5.42 -22.13 -4.06
N GLY A 152 4.79 -22.88 -4.97
CA GLY A 152 4.02 -24.09 -4.65
C GLY A 152 4.77 -25.43 -4.68
N LEU A 153 6.07 -25.47 -4.99
CA LEU A 153 6.79 -26.74 -5.21
C LEU A 153 7.83 -27.06 -4.14
N GLY A 154 7.45 -27.12 -2.86
CA GLY A 154 8.10 -27.94 -1.80
C GLY A 154 9.63 -27.87 -1.60
N ARG A 155 10.34 -26.96 -2.26
CA ARG A 155 11.78 -26.73 -2.10
C ARG A 155 11.96 -25.82 -0.89
N GLU A 156 12.93 -26.15 -0.04
CA GLU A 156 13.35 -25.29 1.07
C GLU A 156 13.47 -23.85 0.55
N GLY A 157 12.61 -22.98 1.08
CA GLY A 157 12.61 -21.58 0.71
C GLY A 157 13.97 -20.96 1.01
N PRO A 158 14.41 -19.94 0.25
CA PRO A 158 15.65 -19.24 0.55
C PRO A 158 15.69 -18.77 2.01
N VAL A 159 16.89 -18.76 2.62
CA VAL A 159 17.12 -18.34 4.01
C VAL A 159 16.39 -17.03 4.29
N LEU A 160 15.48 -17.06 5.25
CA LEU A 160 14.76 -15.89 5.73
C LEU A 160 15.55 -15.25 6.85
N THR A 161 15.93 -13.99 6.63
CA THR A 161 16.43 -13.14 7.72
C THR A 161 15.22 -12.44 8.34
N GLY A 162 15.00 -12.61 9.64
CA GLY A 162 13.79 -12.09 10.30
C GLY A 162 13.66 -10.56 10.22
N VAL A 163 12.42 -10.07 10.24
CA VAL A 163 12.13 -8.63 10.31
C VAL A 163 11.99 -8.22 11.78
N ARG A 164 12.83 -7.29 12.23
CA ARG A 164 12.77 -6.71 13.57
C ARG A 164 11.77 -5.55 13.58
N ALA A 165 10.73 -5.67 14.41
CA ALA A 165 9.78 -4.60 14.65
C ALA A 165 10.48 -3.35 15.20
N ALA A 166 10.00 -2.17 14.79
CA ALA A 166 10.31 -0.92 15.47
C ALA A 166 9.74 -0.93 16.89
N VAL A 167 10.46 -0.31 17.82
CA VAL A 167 9.92 0.01 19.13
C VAL A 167 8.79 1.03 18.93
N PRO A 168 7.59 0.85 19.54
CA PRO A 168 6.47 1.77 19.32
C PRO A 168 6.78 3.25 19.60
N ALA A 169 7.69 3.53 20.53
CA ALA A 169 8.14 4.87 20.88
C ALA A 169 9.00 5.55 19.78
N ASP A 170 9.65 4.75 18.93
CA ASP A 170 10.54 5.23 17.86
C ASP A 170 9.82 5.36 16.51
N LEU A 171 8.51 5.07 16.47
CA LEU A 171 7.73 5.15 15.24
C LEU A 171 7.63 6.61 14.76
N PRO A 172 7.83 6.86 13.45
CA PRO A 172 7.54 8.17 12.86
C PRO A 172 6.09 8.61 13.17
N PRO A 173 5.80 9.93 13.26
CA PRO A 173 4.49 10.43 13.67
C PRO A 173 3.30 9.80 12.93
N MET A 174 3.44 9.61 11.61
CA MET A 174 2.42 8.95 10.79
C MET A 174 2.19 7.50 11.23
N ALA A 175 3.25 6.71 11.39
CA ALA A 175 3.16 5.31 11.80
C ALA A 175 2.62 5.17 13.24
N SER A 176 3.05 6.04 14.15
CA SER A 176 2.55 6.10 15.52
C SER A 176 1.03 6.39 15.56
N ARG A 177 0.56 7.34 14.75
CA ARG A 177 -0.87 7.63 14.60
C ARG A 177 -1.66 6.43 14.07
N LEU A 178 -1.19 5.78 13.00
CA LEU A 178 -1.86 4.60 12.42
C LEU A 178 -1.91 3.43 13.41
N ARG A 179 -0.80 3.19 14.13
CA ARG A 179 -0.75 2.16 15.17
C ARG A 179 -1.73 2.47 16.30
N SER A 180 -1.85 3.73 16.71
CA SER A 180 -2.81 4.14 17.74
C SER A 180 -4.25 3.92 17.30
N LEU A 181 -4.58 4.18 16.03
CA LEU A 181 -5.89 3.86 15.46
C LEU A 181 -6.17 2.36 15.50
N ALA A 182 -5.19 1.53 15.13
CA ALA A 182 -5.30 0.07 15.15
C ALA A 182 -5.52 -0.47 16.57
N VAL A 183 -4.69 -0.04 17.53
CA VAL A 183 -4.82 -0.43 18.95
C VAL A 183 -6.19 -0.04 19.49
N ALA A 184 -6.60 1.21 19.27
CA ALA A 184 -7.89 1.67 19.77
C ALA A 184 -9.05 0.92 19.11
N ALA A 185 -8.88 0.41 17.87
CA ALA A 185 -9.88 -0.37 17.14
C ALA A 185 -9.93 -1.85 17.53
N GLY A 186 -9.09 -2.28 18.48
CA GLY A 186 -8.97 -3.69 18.84
C GLY A 186 -8.33 -4.54 17.74
N ARG A 187 -7.42 -3.94 16.95
CA ARG A 187 -6.74 -4.57 15.80
C ARG A 187 -5.25 -4.78 16.10
N PRO A 188 -4.89 -5.76 16.96
CA PRO A 188 -3.51 -5.98 17.38
C PRO A 188 -2.63 -6.44 16.21
N ALA A 189 -3.15 -7.26 15.29
CA ALA A 189 -2.37 -7.73 14.15
C ALA A 189 -1.98 -6.59 13.20
N ALA A 190 -2.90 -5.66 12.89
CA ALA A 190 -2.58 -4.45 12.16
C ALA A 190 -1.58 -3.56 12.92
N ALA A 191 -1.72 -3.42 14.24
CA ALA A 191 -0.78 -2.64 15.05
C ALA A 191 0.65 -3.23 15.01
N ASP A 192 0.78 -4.55 15.10
CA ASP A 192 2.06 -5.26 15.04
C ASP A 192 2.66 -5.20 13.64
N ARG A 193 1.85 -5.40 12.61
CA ARG A 193 2.27 -5.26 11.21
C ARG A 193 2.84 -3.87 10.92
N LEU A 194 2.24 -2.81 11.45
CA LEU A 194 2.78 -1.46 11.34
C LEU A 194 4.17 -1.36 11.99
N THR A 195 4.40 -1.97 13.15
CA THR A 195 5.76 -1.97 13.74
C THR A 195 6.80 -2.70 12.88
N ARG A 196 6.40 -3.76 12.15
CA ARG A 196 7.30 -4.47 11.22
C ARG A 196 7.60 -3.67 9.96
N LEU A 197 6.58 -3.03 9.37
CA LEU A 197 6.73 -2.17 8.18
C LEU A 197 7.65 -0.97 8.42
N PHE A 198 7.63 -0.42 9.63
CA PHE A 198 8.49 0.68 10.05
C PHE A 198 9.75 0.20 10.79
N GLY A 199 10.01 -1.11 10.76
CA GLY A 199 11.13 -1.77 11.42
C GLY A 199 12.38 -1.88 10.57
N ARG A 200 13.19 -2.88 10.87
CA ARG A 200 14.50 -3.13 10.24
C ARG A 200 14.66 -4.60 9.87
N THR A 201 15.49 -4.86 8.89
CA THR A 201 15.81 -6.23 8.45
C THR A 201 17.26 -6.33 7.98
N ARG A 202 17.71 -7.55 7.67
CA ARG A 202 19.05 -7.82 7.16
C ARG A 202 18.99 -8.39 5.75
N CYS A 203 20.08 -8.23 5.01
CA CYS A 203 20.26 -8.94 3.75
C CYS A 203 20.71 -10.38 4.02
N PRO A 204 20.07 -11.41 3.46
CA PRO A 204 20.53 -12.79 3.61
C PRO A 204 21.89 -13.05 2.93
N ASP A 205 22.26 -12.24 1.93
CA ASP A 205 23.48 -12.44 1.15
C ASP A 205 24.72 -11.73 1.72
N CYS A 206 24.55 -10.51 2.24
CA CYS A 206 25.67 -9.69 2.74
C CYS A 206 25.54 -9.27 4.20
N ALA A 207 24.51 -9.74 4.91
CA ALA A 207 24.20 -9.43 6.30
C ALA A 207 23.98 -7.93 6.64
N ALA A 208 24.00 -7.04 5.65
CA ALA A 208 23.78 -5.60 5.86
C ALA A 208 22.42 -5.35 6.50
N ASP A 209 22.40 -4.57 7.59
CA ASP A 209 21.20 -4.16 8.32
C ASP A 209 20.65 -2.86 7.73
N PHE A 210 19.36 -2.84 7.41
CA PHE A 210 18.72 -1.68 6.80
C PHE A 210 17.27 -1.48 7.24
N SER A 211 16.82 -0.24 7.05
CA SER A 211 15.46 0.20 7.33
C SER A 211 14.48 -0.34 6.28
N VAL A 212 13.44 -1.05 6.73
CA VAL A 212 12.34 -1.50 5.87
C VAL A 212 11.65 -0.31 5.18
N PRO A 213 11.20 0.76 5.89
CA PRO A 213 10.45 1.83 5.26
C PRO A 213 11.28 2.60 4.23
N ASP A 214 12.57 2.83 4.49
CA ASP A 214 13.45 3.52 3.53
C ASP A 214 13.62 2.71 2.25
N ARG A 215 13.69 1.38 2.38
CA ARG A 215 13.86 0.52 1.21
C ARG A 215 12.61 0.37 0.36
N ILE A 216 11.43 0.35 0.98
CA ILE A 216 10.15 0.42 0.26
C ILE A 216 10.03 1.75 -0.47
N ALA A 217 10.32 2.87 0.21
CA ALA A 217 10.22 4.21 -0.38
C ALA A 217 11.17 4.38 -1.59
N ALA A 218 12.42 3.94 -1.46
CA ALA A 218 13.39 4.01 -2.54
C ALA A 218 13.00 3.11 -3.74
N PHE A 219 12.48 1.90 -3.49
CA PHE A 219 12.00 1.02 -4.57
C PHE A 219 10.80 1.63 -5.33
N GLU A 220 9.84 2.22 -4.62
CA GLU A 220 8.70 2.89 -5.26
C GLU A 220 9.14 4.13 -6.06
N ALA A 221 10.11 4.90 -5.55
CA ALA A 221 10.68 6.04 -6.28
C ALA A 221 11.33 5.60 -7.60
N GLU A 222 12.12 4.53 -7.60
CA GLU A 222 12.73 3.95 -8.80
C GLU A 222 11.66 3.43 -9.78
N ARG A 223 10.59 2.81 -9.27
CA ARG A 223 9.47 2.32 -10.09
C ARG A 223 8.71 3.47 -10.75
N SER A 224 8.44 4.55 -10.02
CA SER A 224 7.77 5.75 -10.52
C SER A 224 8.62 6.52 -11.52
N ALA A 225 9.94 6.49 -11.41
CA ALA A 225 10.87 7.11 -12.35
C ALA A 225 10.99 6.34 -13.70
N GLY A 226 10.30 5.21 -13.86
CA GLY A 226 10.37 4.38 -15.07
C GLY A 226 11.65 3.55 -15.14
N GLY A 227 11.98 2.85 -14.05
CA GLY A 227 13.20 2.04 -13.83
C GLY A 227 13.77 1.32 -15.05
N PRO A 228 15.08 0.99 -15.02
CA PRO A 228 15.89 0.74 -16.21
C PRO A 228 15.22 -0.24 -17.17
N ARG A 229 15.02 0.20 -18.42
CA ARG A 229 14.62 -0.67 -19.53
C ARG A 229 15.59 -1.84 -19.53
N ARG A 230 15.11 -3.04 -19.18
CA ARG A 230 15.89 -4.27 -19.35
C ARG A 230 16.36 -4.29 -20.79
N ALA A 231 17.66 -4.08 -21.00
CA ALA A 231 18.29 -4.28 -22.28
C ALA A 231 17.96 -5.71 -22.72
N SER A 232 17.24 -5.83 -23.83
CA SER A 232 17.13 -7.09 -24.56
C SER A 232 18.55 -7.56 -24.83
N ARG A 233 18.99 -8.61 -24.13
CA ARG A 233 20.22 -9.30 -24.49
C ARG A 233 20.01 -9.82 -25.91
N GLY A 234 20.73 -9.23 -26.85
CA GLY A 234 20.89 -9.78 -28.19
C GLY A 234 21.43 -11.19 -28.06
N ALA A 235 20.79 -12.12 -28.77
CA ALA A 235 21.36 -13.43 -29.01
C ALA A 235 22.69 -13.26 -29.77
N PRO A 236 23.76 -13.98 -29.43
CA PRO A 236 24.90 -14.06 -30.31
C PRO A 236 24.51 -14.93 -31.51
N GLY A 237 24.54 -14.34 -32.70
CA GLY A 237 24.63 -15.09 -33.94
C GLY A 237 26.06 -15.61 -34.10
N GLY A 238 26.18 -16.90 -34.44
CA GLY A 238 27.42 -17.61 -34.67
C GLY A 238 27.16 -19.11 -34.63
#